data_AF-A0A399ZG52-F1
#
_entry.id   AF-A0A399ZG52-F1
#
_cell.length_a   1.000
_cell.length_b   1.000
_cell.length_c   1.000
_cell.angle_alpha   90.00
_cell.angle_beta   90.00
_cell.angle_gamma   90.00
#
_symmetry.space_group_name_H-M   'P 1'
#
loop_
_entity.id
_entity.type
_entity.pdbx_description
1 polymer ?
#
loop_
_entity_poly.entity_id
_entity_poly.type
_entity_poly.pdbx_seq_one_letter_code
_entity_poly.pdbx_strand_id
1 'polypeptide(L)'
;MQIKIGIVGASFGAEFIPLFRAHPNVRAVCIADLLPERLQYAQDLYGALETYASLDAMLKTDVDAVCIFTQRWSHAPLALQCLRAGKHVYSAVPMAISLQEISALLEAVKQTGQMYMLGETSYYAPTALYCREKFARGEFGHLVYGEAEYLHDMAHGFYEAYLWANGDAWKSFASFPPMWYATHSVSMIVSTTNERLTRVSALGYRDRAADGIFERAVSKWGNEFSNETALFRTSGGGSARINEFRRVGWSESPRCAAVRLSLYGVAASFEEQGNSKIWCRHDVEEILDVTEQLVCAPIPIDAIDDAPRAAETGRGVHLGLAPIHPRERLPQAFAGLRNGHEGSHQFLVDDFVRACVTMRLPPNHAWQAARYNAPGIVAHESALRDGESLAIPDFGDAP
;
A
#
# COMPACT_ATOMS: atom_id res chain seq x y z
N MET A 1 5.69 -16.32 22.60
CA MET A 1 6.86 -15.45 22.39
C MET A 1 6.33 -14.05 22.07
N GLN A 2 6.87 -13.00 22.69
CA GLN A 2 6.53 -11.61 22.35
C GLN A 2 7.74 -10.94 21.69
N ILE A 3 7.49 -10.08 20.71
CA ILE A 3 8.53 -9.37 19.94
C ILE A 3 8.56 -7.88 20.28
N LYS A 4 9.73 -7.26 20.14
CA LYS A 4 9.91 -5.79 20.18
C LYS A 4 9.92 -5.25 18.75
N ILE A 5 9.06 -4.27 18.51
CA ILE A 5 8.90 -3.60 17.21
C ILE A 5 9.65 -2.28 17.22
N GLY A 6 10.45 -2.02 16.20
CA GLY A 6 11.04 -0.71 15.92
C GLY A 6 10.36 -0.05 14.73
N ILE A 7 9.90 1.18 14.88
CA ILE A 7 9.28 1.96 13.79
C ILE A 7 10.29 2.97 13.27
N VAL A 8 10.48 3.06 11.95
CA VAL A 8 11.38 4.01 11.31
C VAL A 8 10.57 4.97 10.46
N GLY A 9 10.62 6.26 10.81
CA GLY A 9 9.76 7.31 10.25
C GLY A 9 8.60 7.64 11.19
N ALA A 10 8.69 8.79 11.87
CA ALA A 10 7.80 9.20 12.95
C ALA A 10 6.61 10.09 12.53
N SER A 11 6.40 10.25 11.22
CA SER A 11 5.16 10.84 10.68
C SER A 11 4.10 9.75 10.55
N PHE A 12 3.76 9.31 9.34
CA PHE A 12 2.78 8.23 9.09
C PHE A 12 3.01 6.97 9.95
N GLY A 13 4.27 6.56 10.15
CA GLY A 13 4.58 5.37 10.95
C GLY A 13 4.14 5.45 12.42
N ALA A 14 4.03 6.66 12.99
CA ALA A 14 3.61 6.82 14.37
C ALA A 14 2.13 6.45 14.59
N GLU A 15 1.30 6.51 13.54
CA GLU A 15 -0.11 6.07 13.59
C GLU A 15 -0.26 4.57 13.93
N PHE A 16 0.78 3.76 13.71
CA PHE A 16 0.77 2.33 14.01
C PHE A 16 1.17 1.99 15.46
N ILE A 17 1.69 2.94 16.23
CA ILE A 17 2.15 2.72 17.61
C ILE A 17 1.03 2.15 18.50
N PRO A 18 -0.20 2.70 18.51
CA PRO A 18 -1.28 2.15 19.34
C PRO A 18 -1.61 0.70 19.00
N LEU A 19 -1.64 0.36 17.71
CA LEU A 19 -1.94 -1.02 17.25
C LEU A 19 -0.84 -1.99 17.66
N PHE A 20 0.43 -1.65 17.42
CA PHE A 20 1.53 -2.52 17.84
C PHE A 20 1.57 -2.68 19.36
N ARG A 21 1.36 -1.63 20.15
CA ARG A 21 1.32 -1.72 21.62
C ARG A 21 0.17 -2.58 22.14
N ALA A 22 -0.98 -2.55 21.49
CA ALA A 22 -2.14 -3.34 21.91
C ALA A 22 -2.05 -4.81 21.51
N HIS A 23 -1.22 -5.15 20.52
CA HIS A 23 -1.13 -6.51 20.01
C HIS A 23 -0.55 -7.48 21.07
N PRO A 24 -1.21 -8.61 21.38
CA PRO A 24 -0.85 -9.47 22.51
C PRO A 24 0.55 -10.11 22.42
N ASN A 25 1.09 -10.23 21.20
CA ASN A 25 2.43 -10.74 20.94
C ASN A 25 3.51 -9.64 20.81
N VAL A 26 3.23 -8.39 21.15
CA VAL A 26 4.23 -7.30 21.16
C VAL A 26 4.51 -6.90 22.61
N ARG A 27 5.78 -6.93 23.01
CA ARG A 27 6.21 -6.55 24.37
C ARG A 27 6.59 -5.08 24.49
N ALA A 28 7.06 -4.48 23.41
CA ALA A 28 7.59 -3.11 23.39
C ALA A 28 7.59 -2.55 21.97
N VAL A 29 7.46 -1.22 21.90
CA VAL A 29 7.58 -0.44 20.66
C VAL A 29 8.61 0.67 20.89
N CYS A 30 9.56 0.79 19.98
CA CYS A 30 10.52 1.89 19.91
C CYS A 30 10.45 2.57 18.54
N ILE A 31 11.03 3.77 18.42
CA ILE A 31 10.94 4.57 17.19
C ILE A 31 12.26 5.24 16.83
N ALA A 32 12.52 5.35 15.53
CA ALA A 32 13.66 6.08 14.98
C ALA A 32 13.22 7.07 13.90
N ASP A 33 13.81 8.25 13.93
CA ASP A 33 13.70 9.27 12.90
C ASP A 33 15.01 10.07 12.88
N LEU A 34 15.36 10.62 11.73
CA LEU A 34 16.54 11.48 11.59
C LEU A 34 16.29 12.89 12.15
N LEU A 35 15.03 13.28 12.27
CA LEU A 35 14.60 14.59 12.76
C LEU A 35 14.18 14.51 14.23
N PRO A 36 14.95 15.12 15.17
CA PRO A 36 14.65 15.07 16.61
C PRO A 36 13.26 15.60 16.96
N GLU A 37 12.77 16.62 16.25
CA GLU A 37 11.45 17.20 16.45
C GLU A 37 10.32 16.20 16.14
N ARG A 38 10.51 15.27 15.20
CA ARG A 38 9.53 14.21 14.91
C ARG A 38 9.51 13.13 15.98
N LEU A 39 10.67 12.83 16.57
CA LEU A 39 10.75 11.93 17.73
C LEU A 39 10.03 12.53 18.94
N GLN A 40 10.25 13.83 19.20
CA GLN A 40 9.55 14.55 20.27
C GLN A 40 8.04 14.54 20.04
N TYR A 41 7.60 14.87 18.82
CA TYR A 41 6.18 14.85 18.46
C TYR A 41 5.53 13.47 18.70
N ALA A 42 6.20 12.38 18.34
CA ALA A 42 5.70 11.04 18.61
C ALA A 42 5.64 10.72 20.12
N GLN A 43 6.61 11.17 20.92
CA GLN A 43 6.58 11.02 22.37
C GLN A 43 5.46 11.85 23.02
N ASP A 44 5.19 13.05 22.51
CA ASP A 44 4.11 13.91 23.01
C ASP A 44 2.73 13.28 22.74
N LEU A 45 2.54 12.68 21.55
CA LEU A 45 1.27 12.05 21.17
C LEU A 45 1.03 10.69 21.85
N TYR A 46 2.06 9.86 21.95
CA TYR A 46 1.92 8.47 22.34
C TYR A 46 2.57 8.17 23.70
N GLY A 47 3.03 9.19 24.42
CA GLY A 47 3.73 9.05 25.70
C GLY A 47 5.14 8.48 25.55
N ALA A 48 5.74 8.09 26.68
CA ALA A 48 7.13 7.66 26.73
C ALA A 48 7.42 6.50 25.75
N LEU A 49 8.27 6.77 24.77
CA LEU A 49 8.80 5.82 23.78
C LEU A 49 10.32 5.80 23.91
N GLU A 50 10.91 4.62 23.74
CA GLU A 50 12.34 4.53 23.46
C GLU A 50 12.59 5.05 22.05
N THR A 51 13.44 6.07 21.92
CA THR A 51 13.73 6.75 20.66
C THR A 51 15.19 6.55 20.25
N TYR A 52 15.43 6.53 18.93
CA TYR A 52 16.77 6.49 18.36
C TYR A 52 16.92 7.53 17.25
N ALA A 53 18.09 8.16 17.18
CA ALA A 53 18.38 9.17 16.16
C ALA A 53 18.63 8.60 14.75
N SER A 54 18.68 7.28 14.60
CA SER A 54 18.87 6.61 13.30
C SER A 54 18.47 5.13 13.34
N LEU A 55 18.26 4.55 12.15
CA LEU A 55 18.10 3.10 12.00
C LEU A 55 19.33 2.35 12.52
N ASP A 56 20.55 2.83 12.24
CA ASP A 56 21.78 2.19 12.73
C ASP A 56 21.86 2.08 14.25
N ALA A 57 21.39 3.11 14.97
CA ALA A 57 21.32 3.08 16.43
C ALA A 57 20.29 2.06 16.90
N MET A 58 19.11 2.01 16.28
CA MET A 58 18.06 1.04 16.59
C MET A 58 18.51 -0.41 16.33
N LEU A 59 19.21 -0.69 15.23
CA LEU A 59 19.64 -2.04 14.86
C LEU A 59 20.68 -2.65 15.83
N LYS A 60 21.35 -1.83 16.64
CA LYS A 60 22.28 -2.27 17.70
C LYS A 60 21.57 -2.73 18.98
N THR A 61 20.25 -2.74 19.00
CA THR A 61 19.42 -3.07 20.18
C THR A 61 18.77 -4.45 20.06
N ASP A 62 17.96 -4.80 21.07
CA ASP A 62 17.17 -6.02 21.16
C ASP A 62 15.86 -5.98 20.34
N VAL A 63 15.74 -5.07 19.36
CA VAL A 63 14.61 -5.04 18.43
C VAL A 63 14.57 -6.34 17.61
N ASP A 64 13.38 -6.92 17.46
CA ASP A 64 13.17 -8.19 16.73
C ASP A 64 12.74 -7.92 15.27
N ALA A 65 11.93 -6.88 15.07
CA ALA A 65 11.36 -6.51 13.78
C ALA A 65 11.33 -4.99 13.58
N VAL A 66 11.53 -4.54 12.35
CA VAL A 66 11.56 -3.13 11.97
C VAL A 66 10.46 -2.82 10.95
N CYS A 67 9.65 -1.81 11.24
CA CYS A 67 8.60 -1.28 10.37
C CYS A 67 9.06 0.03 9.73
N ILE A 68 9.21 0.06 8.40
CA ILE A 68 9.76 1.16 7.63
C ILE A 68 8.64 1.98 7.01
N PHE A 69 8.49 3.23 7.46
CA PHE A 69 7.52 4.22 6.99
C PHE A 69 8.22 5.52 6.59
N THR A 70 9.29 5.38 5.79
CA THR A 70 10.12 6.49 5.32
C THR A 70 9.73 6.94 3.91
N GLN A 71 10.60 7.67 3.23
CA GLN A 71 10.37 8.05 1.84
C GLN A 71 10.48 6.85 0.91
N ARG A 72 9.61 6.78 -0.11
CA ARG A 72 9.40 5.62 -1.00
C ARG A 72 10.68 5.04 -1.60
N TRP A 73 11.61 5.90 -2.03
CA TRP A 73 12.89 5.48 -2.62
C TRP A 73 13.90 4.91 -1.61
N SER A 74 13.63 5.05 -0.30
CA SER A 74 14.51 4.55 0.76
C SER A 74 14.08 3.19 1.31
N HIS A 75 12.90 2.69 0.94
CA HIS A 75 12.34 1.45 1.47
C HIS A 75 13.28 0.25 1.25
N ALA A 76 13.67 -0.02 0.00
CA ALA A 76 14.53 -1.16 -0.32
C ALA A 76 15.91 -1.08 0.36
N PRO A 77 16.67 0.04 0.29
CA PRO A 77 17.94 0.16 1.01
C PRO A 77 17.83 -0.09 2.52
N LEU A 78 16.82 0.49 3.17
CA LEU A 78 16.62 0.34 4.62
C LEU A 78 16.15 -1.08 4.98
N ALA A 79 15.28 -1.68 4.18
CA ALA A 79 14.84 -3.06 4.37
C ALA A 79 16.00 -4.04 4.23
N LEU A 80 16.87 -3.87 3.23
CA LEU A 80 18.10 -4.66 3.08
C LEU A 80 19.01 -4.55 4.31
N GLN A 81 19.17 -3.35 4.85
CA GLN A 81 19.95 -3.11 6.06
C GLN A 81 19.37 -3.87 7.27
N CYS A 82 18.04 -3.84 7.44
CA CYS A 82 17.34 -4.55 8.51
C CYS A 82 17.45 -6.08 8.37
N LEU A 83 17.17 -6.62 7.18
CA LEU A 83 17.25 -8.06 6.91
C LEU A 83 18.67 -8.60 7.18
N ARG A 84 19.70 -7.88 6.71
CA ARG A 84 21.12 -8.24 6.93
C ARG A 84 21.54 -8.13 8.39
N ALA A 85 20.89 -7.27 9.17
CA ALA A 85 21.05 -7.21 10.63
C ALA A 85 20.25 -8.30 11.37
N GLY A 86 19.63 -9.24 10.64
CA GLY A 86 18.86 -10.35 11.20
C GLY A 86 17.50 -9.92 11.77
N LYS A 87 16.92 -8.84 11.27
CA LYS A 87 15.62 -8.33 11.72
C LYS A 87 14.53 -8.65 10.70
N HIS A 88 13.33 -8.96 11.18
CA HIS A 88 12.14 -9.00 10.32
C HIS A 88 11.77 -7.59 9.83
N VAL A 89 11.13 -7.47 8.67
CA VAL A 89 10.80 -6.20 8.04
C VAL A 89 9.32 -6.12 7.67
N TYR A 90 8.68 -5.05 8.11
CA TYR A 90 7.45 -4.52 7.51
C TYR A 90 7.85 -3.27 6.74
N SER A 91 7.48 -3.14 5.47
CA SER A 91 7.75 -1.92 4.70
C SER A 91 6.47 -1.33 4.16
N ALA A 92 6.31 -0.01 4.26
CA ALA A 92 5.32 0.72 3.49
C ALA A 92 5.53 0.51 1.98
N VAL A 93 4.48 0.82 1.20
CA VAL A 93 4.52 0.71 -0.26
C VAL A 93 5.29 1.88 -0.90
N PRO A 94 6.00 1.68 -2.03
CA PRO A 94 6.26 0.41 -2.69
C PRO A 94 7.40 -0.35 -1.99
N MET A 95 7.63 -1.62 -2.37
CA MET A 95 8.77 -2.40 -1.88
C MET A 95 10.11 -1.80 -2.35
N ALA A 96 10.16 -1.31 -3.59
CA ALA A 96 11.35 -0.88 -4.29
C ALA A 96 11.00 0.06 -5.46
N ILE A 97 12.01 0.76 -5.98
CA ILE A 97 11.88 1.61 -7.17
C ILE A 97 12.60 1.05 -8.40
N SER A 98 13.25 -0.11 -8.28
CA SER A 98 13.89 -0.80 -9.40
C SER A 98 13.77 -2.32 -9.30
N LEU A 99 13.84 -3.01 -10.45
CA LEU A 99 13.83 -4.48 -10.50
C LEU A 99 15.06 -5.09 -9.80
N GLN A 100 16.18 -4.36 -9.80
CA GLN A 100 17.42 -4.76 -9.11
C GLN A 100 17.24 -4.74 -7.60
N GLU A 101 16.59 -3.71 -7.05
CA GLU A 101 16.24 -3.65 -5.63
C GLU A 101 15.26 -4.75 -5.22
N ILE A 102 14.24 -5.04 -6.05
CA ILE A 102 13.33 -6.19 -5.82
C ILE A 102 14.15 -7.48 -5.72
N SER A 103 15.03 -7.72 -6.70
CA SER A 103 15.87 -8.92 -6.73
C SER A 103 16.75 -9.03 -5.47
N ALA A 104 17.36 -7.91 -5.05
CA ALA A 104 18.21 -7.86 -3.86
C ALA A 104 17.42 -8.16 -2.58
N LEU A 105 16.19 -7.65 -2.45
CA LEU A 105 15.34 -7.91 -1.29
C LEU A 105 14.92 -9.38 -1.21
N LEU A 106 14.49 -9.97 -2.33
CA LEU A 106 14.12 -11.39 -2.36
C LEU A 106 15.31 -12.29 -2.01
N GLU A 107 16.50 -11.95 -2.51
CA GLU A 107 17.71 -12.69 -2.16
C GLU A 107 18.08 -12.53 -0.68
N ALA A 108 17.97 -11.32 -0.11
CA ALA A 108 18.20 -11.11 1.31
C ALA A 108 17.22 -11.89 2.18
N VAL A 109 15.93 -11.95 1.81
CA VAL A 109 14.91 -12.75 2.51
C VAL A 109 15.29 -14.23 2.48
N LYS A 110 15.68 -14.76 1.31
CA LYS A 110 16.14 -16.16 1.17
C LYS A 110 17.37 -16.47 2.03
N GLN A 111 18.38 -15.59 1.99
CA GLN A 111 19.64 -15.82 2.69
C GLN A 111 19.51 -15.72 4.20
N THR A 112 18.69 -14.79 4.69
CA THR A 112 18.57 -14.50 6.12
C THR A 112 17.48 -15.31 6.81
N GLY A 113 16.52 -15.83 6.05
CA GLY A 113 15.32 -16.50 6.59
C GLY A 113 14.37 -15.54 7.33
N GLN A 114 14.62 -14.24 7.26
CA GLN A 114 13.83 -13.21 7.96
C GLN A 114 12.53 -12.92 7.19
N MET A 115 11.47 -12.61 7.94
CA MET A 115 10.20 -12.20 7.34
C MET A 115 10.32 -10.82 6.69
N TYR A 116 9.78 -10.68 5.48
CA TYR A 116 9.47 -9.40 4.86
C TYR A 116 7.99 -9.37 4.52
N MET A 117 7.31 -8.30 4.92
CA MET A 117 5.93 -8.01 4.55
C MET A 117 5.79 -6.60 3.97
N LEU A 118 5.08 -6.49 2.86
CA LEU A 118 4.65 -5.20 2.32
C LEU A 118 3.35 -4.77 3.01
N GLY A 119 3.30 -3.51 3.46
CA GLY A 119 2.12 -2.85 3.99
C GLY A 119 1.13 -2.45 2.91
N GLU A 120 0.78 -3.39 2.02
CA GLU A 120 -0.18 -3.17 0.94
C GLU A 120 -1.62 -3.18 1.49
N THR A 121 -2.17 -1.99 1.67
CA THR A 121 -3.50 -1.75 2.25
C THR A 121 -4.63 -2.22 1.36
N SER A 122 -4.47 -2.13 0.04
CA SER A 122 -5.49 -2.53 -0.94
C SER A 122 -5.79 -4.02 -0.92
N TYR A 123 -4.89 -4.85 -0.39
CA TYR A 123 -5.17 -6.27 -0.14
C TYR A 123 -6.40 -6.48 0.77
N TYR A 124 -6.63 -5.56 1.71
CA TYR A 124 -7.75 -5.57 2.65
C TYR A 124 -8.86 -4.59 2.28
N ALA A 125 -8.82 -3.94 1.11
CA ALA A 125 -9.93 -3.12 0.65
C ALA A 125 -11.21 -3.99 0.59
N PRO A 126 -12.38 -3.48 1.04
CA PRO A 126 -13.63 -4.24 1.04
C PRO A 126 -13.98 -4.83 -0.34
N THR A 127 -13.75 -4.06 -1.41
CA THR A 127 -14.01 -4.51 -2.79
C THR A 127 -13.07 -5.64 -3.22
N ALA A 128 -11.79 -5.59 -2.84
CA ALA A 128 -10.85 -6.68 -3.07
C ALA A 128 -11.23 -7.93 -2.27
N LEU A 129 -11.63 -7.80 -1.00
CA LEU A 129 -12.10 -8.92 -0.18
C LEU A 129 -13.29 -9.62 -0.83
N TYR A 130 -14.31 -8.84 -1.21
CA TYR A 130 -15.52 -9.34 -1.86
C TYR A 130 -15.19 -10.06 -3.17
N CYS A 131 -14.44 -9.40 -4.06
CA CYS A 131 -14.10 -9.99 -5.36
C CYS A 131 -13.22 -11.22 -5.22
N ARG A 132 -12.26 -11.23 -4.28
CA ARG A 132 -11.38 -12.37 -4.02
C ARG A 132 -12.15 -13.59 -3.52
N GLU A 133 -13.13 -13.39 -2.64
CA GLU A 133 -14.01 -14.47 -2.18
C GLU A 133 -14.82 -15.05 -3.36
N LYS A 134 -15.39 -14.19 -4.21
CA LYS A 134 -16.14 -14.59 -5.39
C LYS A 134 -15.29 -15.34 -6.42
N PHE A 135 -14.06 -14.86 -6.67
CA PHE A 135 -13.10 -15.56 -7.54
C PHE A 135 -12.70 -16.91 -6.96
N ALA A 136 -12.41 -17.00 -5.66
CA ALA A 136 -12.05 -18.25 -4.99
C ALA A 136 -13.18 -19.30 -5.05
N ARG A 137 -14.44 -18.86 -5.09
CA ARG A 137 -15.62 -19.72 -5.27
C ARG A 137 -15.90 -20.08 -6.75
N GLY A 138 -15.11 -19.55 -7.69
CA GLY A 138 -15.28 -19.75 -9.12
C GLY A 138 -16.44 -18.98 -9.74
N GLU A 139 -17.05 -18.04 -9.03
CA GLU A 139 -18.27 -17.34 -9.48
C GLU A 139 -18.01 -16.40 -10.67
N PHE A 140 -16.78 -15.90 -10.83
CA PHE A 140 -16.37 -15.14 -12.01
C PHE A 140 -16.07 -16.02 -13.24
N GLY A 141 -15.78 -17.32 -13.03
CA GLY A 141 -15.11 -18.15 -14.03
C GLY A 141 -13.67 -17.65 -14.29
N HIS A 142 -13.32 -17.46 -15.56
CA HIS A 142 -12.03 -16.90 -15.99
C HIS A 142 -12.09 -15.39 -16.15
N LEU A 143 -11.02 -14.68 -15.77
CA LEU A 143 -10.88 -13.25 -15.98
C LEU A 143 -10.81 -12.93 -17.48
N VAL A 144 -11.67 -12.02 -17.94
CA VAL A 144 -11.62 -11.45 -19.29
C VAL A 144 -10.91 -10.10 -19.24
N TYR A 145 -11.37 -9.23 -18.35
CA TYR A 145 -10.85 -7.88 -18.18
C TYR A 145 -10.95 -7.47 -16.70
N GLY A 146 -9.93 -6.76 -16.23
CA GLY A 146 -9.97 -6.06 -14.96
C GLY A 146 -9.52 -4.63 -15.11
N GLU A 147 -9.96 -3.75 -14.23
CA GLU A 147 -9.41 -2.42 -14.11
C GLU A 147 -9.30 -2.03 -12.66
N ALA A 148 -8.18 -1.40 -12.34
CA ALA A 148 -7.97 -0.78 -11.06
C ALA A 148 -7.28 0.56 -11.24
N GLU A 149 -7.49 1.47 -10.30
CA GLU A 149 -6.92 2.80 -10.40
C GLU A 149 -6.66 3.37 -9.02
N TYR A 150 -5.64 4.21 -8.93
CA TYR A 150 -5.37 5.03 -7.77
C TYR A 150 -5.41 6.50 -8.18
N LEU A 151 -6.52 7.14 -7.81
CA LEU A 151 -6.82 8.53 -8.09
C LEU A 151 -6.47 9.35 -6.85
N HIS A 152 -5.31 10.01 -6.87
CA HIS A 152 -4.87 10.83 -5.74
C HIS A 152 -4.35 12.17 -6.24
N ASP A 153 -5.26 13.11 -6.45
CA ASP A 153 -4.90 14.43 -6.94
C ASP A 153 -3.98 15.15 -5.94
N MET A 154 -2.91 15.79 -6.45
CA MET A 154 -1.93 16.46 -5.60
C MET A 154 -2.51 17.61 -4.78
N ALA A 155 -3.59 18.24 -5.25
CA ALA A 155 -4.28 19.30 -4.52
C ALA A 155 -5.02 18.79 -3.27
N HIS A 156 -5.12 17.48 -3.06
CA HIS A 156 -5.72 16.88 -1.87
C HIS A 156 -4.71 16.70 -0.72
N GLY A 157 -3.91 17.72 -0.43
CA GLY A 157 -2.97 17.70 0.72
C GLY A 157 -1.58 17.11 0.41
N PHE A 158 -1.35 16.66 -0.82
CA PHE A 158 -0.09 16.02 -1.22
C PHE A 158 1.07 17.03 -1.24
N TYR A 159 0.79 18.29 -1.60
CA TYR A 159 1.79 19.36 -1.58
C TYR A 159 2.37 19.57 -0.18
N GLU A 160 1.50 19.67 0.81
CA GLU A 160 1.84 19.84 2.22
C GLU A 160 2.61 18.64 2.74
N ALA A 161 2.18 17.42 2.38
CA ALA A 161 2.87 16.19 2.77
C ALA A 161 4.32 16.14 2.24
N TYR A 162 4.55 16.52 0.98
CA TYR A 162 5.91 16.59 0.43
C TYR A 162 6.74 17.70 1.07
N LEU A 163 6.15 18.90 1.27
CA LEU A 163 6.81 20.03 1.93
C LEU A 163 7.26 19.65 3.34
N TRP A 164 6.37 19.05 4.13
CA TRP A 164 6.69 18.55 5.47
C TRP A 164 7.80 17.50 5.45
N ALA A 165 7.72 16.57 4.48
CA ALA A 165 8.67 15.47 4.38
C ALA A 165 10.09 15.92 4.01
N ASN A 166 10.22 16.94 3.15
CA ASN A 166 11.47 17.25 2.45
C ASN A 166 11.92 18.72 2.55
N GLY A 167 11.20 19.57 3.29
CA GLY A 167 11.49 20.99 3.44
C GLY A 167 11.53 21.73 2.10
N ASP A 168 12.41 22.71 1.97
CA ASP A 168 12.52 23.55 0.76
C ASP A 168 12.79 22.76 -0.54
N ALA A 169 13.36 21.55 -0.44
CA ALA A 169 13.66 20.71 -1.59
C ALA A 169 12.47 19.88 -2.09
N TRP A 170 11.28 19.99 -1.47
CA TRP A 170 10.16 19.08 -1.67
C TRP A 170 9.69 18.90 -3.11
N LYS A 171 9.73 19.96 -3.92
CA LYS A 171 9.30 19.90 -5.33
C LYS A 171 10.08 18.87 -6.12
N SER A 172 11.38 18.74 -5.85
CA SER A 172 12.24 17.76 -6.53
C SER A 172 11.84 16.32 -6.25
N PHE A 173 11.20 16.07 -5.09
CA PHE A 173 10.72 14.75 -4.68
C PHE A 173 9.23 14.53 -4.98
N ALA A 174 8.52 15.56 -5.42
CA ALA A 174 7.08 15.51 -5.60
C ALA A 174 6.66 14.83 -6.91
N SER A 175 7.53 14.83 -7.93
CA SER A 175 7.32 14.14 -9.22
C SER A 175 7.75 12.67 -9.19
N PHE A 176 7.48 11.95 -8.10
CA PHE A 176 7.69 10.51 -8.04
C PHE A 176 6.87 9.84 -9.15
N PRO A 177 7.48 9.00 -10.01
CA PRO A 177 6.76 8.33 -11.09
C PRO A 177 5.48 7.64 -10.60
N PRO A 178 4.29 7.99 -11.14
CA PRO A 178 3.02 7.43 -10.66
C PRO A 178 2.99 5.90 -10.69
N MET A 179 3.49 5.28 -11.77
CA MET A 179 3.52 3.82 -11.90
C MET A 179 4.48 3.12 -10.95
N TRP A 180 5.49 3.78 -10.38
CA TRP A 180 6.29 3.19 -9.30
C TRP A 180 5.49 2.99 -8.01
N TYR A 181 4.32 3.63 -7.90
CA TYR A 181 3.39 3.50 -6.79
C TYR A 181 2.14 2.66 -7.12
N ALA A 182 2.17 1.93 -8.23
CA ALA A 182 1.01 1.16 -8.72
C ALA A 182 0.64 -0.06 -7.84
N THR A 183 1.31 -0.30 -6.71
CA THR A 183 1.11 -1.51 -5.91
C THR A 183 -0.33 -1.63 -5.42
N HIS A 184 -0.96 -0.52 -5.02
CA HIS A 184 -2.36 -0.49 -4.62
C HIS A 184 -3.26 -1.08 -5.71
N SER A 185 -3.29 -0.43 -6.88
CA SER A 185 -4.10 -0.84 -8.02
C SER A 185 -3.75 -2.24 -8.53
N VAL A 186 -2.46 -2.56 -8.65
CA VAL A 186 -2.01 -3.88 -9.11
C VAL A 186 -2.42 -4.98 -8.13
N SER A 187 -2.36 -4.72 -6.82
CA SER A 187 -2.76 -5.70 -5.80
C SER A 187 -4.24 -6.02 -5.84
N MET A 188 -5.11 -5.06 -6.19
CA MET A 188 -6.55 -5.29 -6.38
C MET A 188 -6.81 -6.39 -7.43
N ILE A 189 -6.02 -6.41 -8.51
CA ILE A 189 -6.13 -7.41 -9.57
C ILE A 189 -5.44 -8.72 -9.16
N VAL A 190 -4.15 -8.63 -8.83
CA VAL A 190 -3.28 -9.80 -8.64
C VAL A 190 -3.70 -10.59 -7.40
N SER A 191 -4.04 -9.92 -6.29
CA SER A 191 -4.46 -10.63 -5.06
C SER A 191 -5.82 -11.29 -5.19
N THR A 192 -6.70 -10.74 -6.04
CA THR A 192 -8.06 -11.27 -6.25
C THR A 192 -8.05 -12.47 -7.18
N THR A 193 -7.32 -12.36 -8.29
CA THR A 193 -7.35 -13.35 -9.38
C THR A 193 -6.28 -14.43 -9.21
N ASN A 194 -5.25 -14.15 -8.40
CA ASN A 194 -4.02 -14.93 -8.32
C ASN A 194 -3.28 -15.06 -9.68
N GLU A 195 -3.65 -14.26 -10.66
CA GLU A 195 -2.96 -14.16 -11.95
C GLU A 195 -1.82 -13.16 -11.88
N ARG A 196 -0.78 -13.39 -12.69
CA ARG A 196 0.36 -12.48 -12.81
C ARG A 196 0.17 -11.55 -14.00
N LEU A 197 0.69 -10.33 -13.89
CA LEU A 197 0.82 -9.42 -15.03
C LEU A 197 2.12 -9.76 -15.77
N THR A 198 2.03 -10.10 -17.07
CA THR A 198 3.13 -10.72 -17.84
C THR A 198 3.74 -9.81 -18.90
N ARG A 199 2.94 -8.90 -19.46
CA ARG A 199 3.38 -7.84 -20.37
C ARG A 199 2.60 -6.58 -20.11
N VAL A 200 3.17 -5.43 -20.48
CA VAL A 200 2.54 -4.11 -20.33
C VAL A 200 2.80 -3.23 -21.54
N SER A 201 1.85 -2.37 -21.85
CA SER A 201 2.00 -1.18 -22.69
C SER A 201 1.44 0.00 -21.92
N ALA A 202 2.18 1.09 -21.76
CA ALA A 202 1.77 2.22 -20.93
C ALA A 202 1.96 3.56 -21.64
N LEU A 203 1.09 4.52 -21.32
CA LEU A 203 1.13 5.88 -21.83
C LEU A 203 1.18 6.86 -20.65
N GLY A 204 2.04 7.87 -20.76
CA GLY A 204 2.17 8.93 -19.76
C GLY A 204 1.56 10.25 -20.25
N TYR A 205 0.77 10.89 -19.40
CA TYR A 205 0.33 12.26 -19.57
C TYR A 205 1.38 13.20 -18.99
N ARG A 206 1.98 14.01 -19.86
CA ARG A 206 2.95 15.05 -19.46
C ARG A 206 2.22 16.20 -18.80
N ASP A 207 2.64 16.52 -17.58
CA ASP A 207 1.98 17.56 -16.79
C ASP A 207 2.08 18.93 -17.46
N ARG A 208 1.06 19.76 -17.26
CA ARG A 208 0.98 21.11 -17.84
C ARG A 208 0.84 22.21 -16.78
N ALA A 209 0.84 21.85 -15.50
CA ALA A 209 0.74 22.82 -14.43
C ALA A 209 2.05 23.62 -14.30
N ALA A 210 1.93 24.91 -14.03
CA ALA A 210 3.07 25.81 -13.87
C ALA A 210 3.54 25.91 -12.41
N ASP A 211 3.56 24.80 -11.67
CA ASP A 211 4.02 24.75 -10.26
C ASP A 211 5.45 24.19 -10.08
N GLY A 212 6.06 23.73 -11.18
CA GLY A 212 7.44 23.29 -11.26
C GLY A 212 7.71 21.86 -10.81
N ILE A 213 6.68 21.07 -10.45
CA ILE A 213 6.88 19.74 -9.86
C ILE A 213 7.34 18.71 -10.89
N PHE A 214 6.65 18.66 -12.03
CA PHE A 214 6.92 17.73 -13.12
C PHE A 214 7.81 18.34 -14.20
N GLU A 215 8.53 19.43 -13.86
CA GLU A 215 9.60 19.92 -14.71
C GLU A 215 10.82 18.99 -14.60
N ARG A 216 11.31 18.51 -15.74
CA ARG A 216 12.43 17.55 -15.78
C ARG A 216 13.68 18.01 -15.03
N ALA A 217 13.96 19.31 -15.06
CA ALA A 217 15.12 19.92 -14.39
C ALA A 217 14.97 20.01 -12.86
N VAL A 218 13.72 20.02 -12.35
CA VAL A 218 13.41 20.05 -10.92
C VAL A 218 13.30 18.63 -10.36
N SER A 219 12.70 17.72 -11.15
CA SER A 219 12.46 16.34 -10.74
C SER A 219 13.77 15.59 -10.44
N LYS A 220 13.84 14.99 -9.25
CA LYS A 220 14.93 14.08 -8.87
C LYS A 220 15.07 12.87 -9.80
N TRP A 221 13.95 12.44 -10.41
CA TRP A 221 13.91 11.28 -11.31
C TRP A 221 13.83 11.67 -12.78
N GLY A 222 13.84 12.96 -13.09
CA GLY A 222 13.58 13.45 -14.44
C GLY A 222 12.19 13.09 -14.96
N ASN A 223 11.22 12.85 -14.07
CA ASN A 223 9.86 12.46 -14.43
C ASN A 223 9.00 13.68 -14.76
N GLU A 224 8.34 13.61 -15.91
CA GLU A 224 7.44 14.64 -16.43
C GLU A 224 5.98 14.17 -16.45
N PHE A 225 5.72 12.92 -16.09
CA PHE A 225 4.37 12.34 -16.09
C PHE A 225 3.72 12.53 -14.73
N SER A 226 2.58 13.24 -14.72
CA SER A 226 1.71 13.32 -13.54
C SER A 226 0.69 12.20 -13.49
N ASN A 227 0.32 11.65 -14.64
CA ASN A 227 -0.62 10.55 -14.77
C ASN A 227 -0.06 9.50 -15.74
N GLU A 228 -0.26 8.23 -15.43
CA GLU A 228 0.10 7.13 -16.33
C GLU A 228 -1.04 6.12 -16.39
N THR A 229 -1.29 5.58 -17.59
CA THR A 229 -2.25 4.50 -17.85
C THR A 229 -1.53 3.34 -18.49
N ALA A 230 -1.74 2.13 -18.00
CA ALA A 230 -1.10 0.92 -18.48
C ALA A 230 -2.11 -0.20 -18.77
N LEU A 231 -1.94 -0.89 -19.89
CA LEU A 231 -2.68 -2.10 -20.25
C LEU A 231 -1.76 -3.32 -20.13
N PHE A 232 -2.18 -4.28 -19.32
CA PHE A 232 -1.43 -5.49 -19.01
C PHE A 232 -2.08 -6.72 -19.62
N ARG A 233 -1.25 -7.70 -19.99
CA ARG A 233 -1.67 -9.08 -20.24
C ARG A 233 -1.55 -9.88 -18.94
N THR A 234 -2.60 -10.61 -18.57
CA THR A 234 -2.56 -11.51 -17.41
C THR A 234 -2.09 -12.91 -17.80
N SER A 235 -1.60 -13.69 -16.83
CA SER A 235 -1.12 -15.06 -17.07
C SER A 235 -2.25 -16.03 -17.44
N GLY A 236 -3.50 -15.75 -17.06
CA GLY A 236 -4.68 -16.51 -17.46
C GLY A 236 -5.21 -16.16 -18.86
N GLY A 237 -4.56 -15.22 -19.57
CA GLY A 237 -4.94 -14.84 -20.94
C GLY A 237 -5.89 -13.64 -21.04
N GLY A 238 -6.35 -13.12 -19.90
CA GLY A 238 -7.12 -11.88 -19.83
C GLY A 238 -6.26 -10.62 -19.93
N SER A 239 -6.88 -9.49 -19.61
CA SER A 239 -6.22 -8.18 -19.60
C SER A 239 -6.56 -7.38 -18.35
N ALA A 240 -5.68 -6.45 -17.97
CA ALA A 240 -5.92 -5.54 -16.86
C ALA A 240 -5.50 -4.11 -17.21
N ARG A 241 -6.34 -3.11 -16.97
CA ARG A 241 -5.97 -1.69 -17.07
C ARG A 241 -5.63 -1.14 -15.69
N ILE A 242 -4.50 -0.46 -15.54
CA ILE A 242 -4.14 0.27 -14.34
C ILE A 242 -3.98 1.76 -14.65
N ASN A 243 -4.60 2.62 -13.84
CA ASN A 243 -4.39 4.07 -13.88
C ASN A 243 -3.75 4.56 -12.58
N GLU A 244 -2.69 5.35 -12.69
CA GLU A 244 -2.01 5.98 -11.56
C GLU A 244 -1.96 7.49 -11.77
N PHE A 245 -2.89 8.22 -11.16
CA PHE A 245 -3.12 9.64 -11.47
C PHE A 245 -2.82 10.54 -10.26
N ARG A 246 -2.09 11.63 -10.51
CA ARG A 246 -1.77 12.69 -9.55
C ARG A 246 -2.35 14.05 -9.94
N ARG A 247 -2.91 14.16 -11.15
CA ARG A 247 -3.59 15.33 -11.71
C ARG A 247 -4.93 14.92 -12.29
N VAL A 248 -5.97 14.89 -11.47
CA VAL A 248 -7.27 14.34 -11.86
C VAL A 248 -8.40 15.05 -11.12
N GLY A 249 -9.43 15.46 -11.86
CA GLY A 249 -10.66 16.01 -11.29
C GLY A 249 -11.49 14.91 -10.63
N TRP A 250 -11.11 14.50 -9.43
CA TRP A 250 -11.77 13.48 -8.63
C TRP A 250 -11.88 13.94 -7.18
N SER A 251 -12.73 13.31 -6.36
CA SER A 251 -12.79 13.57 -4.92
C SER A 251 -13.21 12.31 -4.19
N GLU A 252 -12.53 12.03 -3.08
CA GLU A 252 -12.86 10.91 -2.21
C GLU A 252 -14.17 11.16 -1.47
N SER A 253 -14.92 10.09 -1.24
CA SER A 253 -16.07 10.11 -0.36
C SER A 253 -16.14 8.81 0.44
N PRO A 254 -16.94 8.73 1.51
CA PRO A 254 -17.13 7.47 2.24
C PRO A 254 -17.56 6.28 1.36
N ARG A 255 -18.12 6.55 0.16
CA ARG A 255 -18.58 5.54 -0.80
C ARG A 255 -17.63 5.35 -2.00
N CYS A 256 -16.64 6.23 -2.14
CA CYS A 256 -15.71 6.27 -3.26
C CYS A 256 -14.28 6.41 -2.73
N ALA A 257 -13.57 5.29 -2.68
CA ALA A 257 -12.18 5.25 -2.28
C ALA A 257 -11.27 5.77 -3.39
N ALA A 258 -10.08 6.24 -3.01
CA ALA A 258 -9.04 6.60 -3.97
C ALA A 258 -8.56 5.42 -4.82
N VAL A 259 -8.65 4.20 -4.28
CA VAL A 259 -8.34 2.97 -5.00
C VAL A 259 -9.63 2.28 -5.42
N ARG A 260 -9.82 2.04 -6.71
CA ARG A 260 -11.06 1.46 -7.25
C ARG A 260 -10.80 0.17 -8.03
N LEU A 261 -11.81 -0.68 -8.13
CA LEU A 261 -11.73 -1.98 -8.81
C LEU A 261 -13.01 -2.30 -9.58
N SER A 262 -12.88 -2.66 -10.85
CA SER A 262 -13.91 -3.39 -11.61
C SER A 262 -13.30 -4.64 -12.24
N LEU A 263 -14.05 -5.75 -12.22
CA LEU A 263 -13.60 -7.05 -12.72
C LEU A 263 -14.70 -7.69 -13.56
N TYR A 264 -14.31 -8.29 -14.67
CA TYR A 264 -15.20 -8.91 -15.62
C TYR A 264 -14.67 -10.30 -15.93
N GLY A 265 -15.40 -11.31 -15.49
CA GLY A 265 -15.18 -12.70 -15.83
C GLY A 265 -16.16 -13.20 -16.88
N VAL A 266 -15.99 -14.44 -17.32
CA VAL A 266 -16.90 -15.09 -18.29
C VAL A 266 -18.28 -15.41 -17.71
N ALA A 267 -18.43 -15.47 -16.39
CA ALA A 267 -19.69 -15.82 -15.72
C ALA A 267 -20.33 -14.66 -14.92
N ALA A 268 -19.51 -13.73 -14.43
CA ALA A 268 -19.96 -12.62 -13.59
C ALA A 268 -19.06 -11.38 -13.75
N SER A 269 -19.58 -10.22 -13.33
CA SER A 269 -18.80 -8.99 -13.19
C SER A 269 -19.04 -8.32 -11.85
N PHE A 270 -18.04 -7.54 -11.44
CA PHE A 270 -18.11 -6.58 -10.35
C PHE A 270 -17.73 -5.21 -10.91
N GLU A 271 -18.55 -4.21 -10.66
CA GLU A 271 -18.35 -2.86 -11.17
C GLU A 271 -18.37 -1.86 -10.01
N GLU A 272 -17.28 -1.11 -9.85
CA GLU A 272 -17.20 -0.01 -8.91
C GLU A 272 -17.29 1.33 -9.64
N GLN A 273 -18.35 2.08 -9.34
CA GLN A 273 -18.55 3.45 -9.78
C GLN A 273 -18.38 4.42 -8.61
N GLY A 274 -18.44 5.73 -8.88
CA GLY A 274 -18.22 6.77 -7.87
C GLY A 274 -19.16 6.71 -6.66
N ASN A 275 -20.31 6.04 -6.74
CA ASN A 275 -21.25 5.93 -5.63
C ASN A 275 -21.97 4.58 -5.53
N SER A 276 -21.58 3.59 -6.34
CA SER A 276 -22.19 2.27 -6.36
C SER A 276 -21.15 1.17 -6.61
N LYS A 277 -21.42 0.00 -6.05
CA LYS A 277 -20.66 -1.23 -6.23
C LYS A 277 -21.64 -2.33 -6.60
N ILE A 278 -21.60 -2.76 -7.85
CA ILE A 278 -22.59 -3.66 -8.44
C ILE A 278 -21.96 -5.02 -8.71
N TRP A 279 -22.65 -6.08 -8.31
CA TRP A 279 -22.35 -7.45 -8.66
C TRP A 279 -23.37 -7.95 -9.68
N CYS A 280 -22.92 -8.50 -10.79
CA CYS A 280 -23.76 -9.01 -11.86
C CYS A 280 -23.39 -10.47 -12.17
N ARG A 281 -24.38 -11.37 -12.16
CA ARG A 281 -24.22 -12.76 -12.64
C ARG A 281 -25.12 -13.03 -13.82
N HIS A 282 -24.51 -13.48 -14.91
CA HIS A 282 -25.23 -13.68 -16.16
C HIS A 282 -26.09 -14.96 -16.15
N ASP A 283 -25.63 -16.03 -15.49
CA ASP A 283 -26.32 -17.33 -15.52
C ASP A 283 -27.68 -17.34 -14.79
N VAL A 284 -27.85 -16.44 -13.82
CA VAL A 284 -29.07 -16.32 -13.00
C VAL A 284 -29.76 -14.95 -13.17
N GLU A 285 -29.33 -14.14 -14.14
CA GLU A 285 -29.83 -12.76 -14.37
C GLU A 285 -29.87 -11.90 -13.08
N GLU A 286 -28.89 -12.09 -12.20
CA GLU A 286 -28.82 -11.43 -10.90
C GLU A 286 -28.01 -10.14 -11.01
N ILE A 287 -28.57 -9.05 -10.49
CA ILE A 287 -27.88 -7.77 -10.30
C ILE A 287 -28.08 -7.35 -8.84
N LEU A 288 -26.99 -7.28 -8.08
CA LEU A 288 -26.98 -6.88 -6.67
C LEU A 288 -26.20 -5.59 -6.49
N ASP A 289 -26.82 -4.60 -5.85
CA ASP A 289 -26.07 -3.50 -5.25
C ASP A 289 -25.51 -3.98 -3.91
N VAL A 290 -24.18 -4.08 -3.85
CA VAL A 290 -23.45 -4.54 -2.66
C VAL A 290 -22.77 -3.38 -1.92
N THR A 291 -23.08 -2.13 -2.27
CA THR A 291 -22.41 -0.94 -1.73
C THR A 291 -22.38 -0.91 -0.20
N GLU A 292 -23.51 -1.12 0.46
CA GLU A 292 -23.59 -1.06 1.93
C GLU A 292 -22.76 -2.15 2.64
N GLN A 293 -22.47 -3.27 1.97
CA GLN A 293 -21.63 -4.34 2.52
C GLN A 293 -20.15 -3.97 2.48
N LEU A 294 -19.78 -3.03 1.60
CA LEU A 294 -18.41 -2.71 1.22
C LEU A 294 -17.98 -1.30 1.64
N VAL A 295 -18.86 -0.52 2.26
CA VAL A 295 -18.53 0.79 2.82
C VAL A 295 -18.06 0.63 4.26
N CYS A 296 -16.91 1.21 4.58
CA CYS A 296 -16.42 1.26 5.96
C CYS A 296 -17.25 2.25 6.77
N ALA A 297 -17.76 1.81 7.93
CA ALA A 297 -18.53 2.67 8.82
C ALA A 297 -17.65 3.82 9.35
N PRO A 298 -18.11 5.09 9.34
CA PRO A 298 -17.41 6.16 10.02
C PRO A 298 -17.45 5.94 11.54
N ILE A 299 -16.36 6.25 12.24
CA ILE A 299 -16.39 6.42 13.71
C ILE A 299 -16.84 7.87 13.99
N PRO A 300 -17.77 8.12 14.94
CA PRO A 300 -18.18 9.48 15.30
C PRO A 300 -16.99 10.35 15.68
N ILE A 301 -16.96 11.58 15.16
CA ILE A 301 -15.90 12.57 15.38
C ILE A 301 -15.71 12.86 16.88
N ASP A 302 -16.79 12.77 17.67
CA ASP A 302 -16.79 13.08 19.11
C ASP A 302 -16.02 12.05 19.96
N ALA A 303 -15.62 10.91 19.39
CA ALA A 303 -14.75 9.91 20.03
C ALA A 303 -13.25 10.13 19.72
N ILE A 304 -12.92 11.21 18.99
CA ILE A 304 -11.56 11.64 18.69
C ILE A 304 -11.20 12.68 19.77
N ASP A 305 -10.67 12.22 20.90
CA ASP A 305 -9.97 13.11 21.85
C ASP A 305 -8.96 13.98 21.08
N ASP A 306 -8.77 15.22 21.56
CA ASP A 306 -7.96 16.36 21.07
C ASP A 306 -6.50 16.03 20.67
N ALA A 307 -6.29 15.04 19.80
CA ALA A 307 -5.03 14.78 19.13
C ALA A 307 -4.88 15.84 18.04
N PRO A 308 -3.79 16.64 18.06
CA PRO A 308 -3.64 17.80 17.19
C PRO A 308 -3.81 17.40 15.73
N ARG A 309 -4.89 17.93 15.13
CA ARG A 309 -5.21 18.05 13.71
C ARG A 309 -4.57 16.98 12.82
N ALA A 310 -5.38 15.96 12.52
CA ALA A 310 -5.36 15.18 11.28
C ALA A 310 -5.64 16.05 10.04
N ALA A 311 -5.02 17.23 9.93
CA ALA A 311 -5.09 18.08 8.76
C ALA A 311 -4.15 17.61 7.64
N GLU A 312 -3.26 16.64 7.90
CA GLU A 312 -2.21 16.24 6.94
C GLU A 312 -2.39 14.82 6.37
N THR A 313 -3.30 14.02 6.92
CA THR A 313 -3.66 12.67 6.40
C THR A 313 -5.17 12.41 6.41
N GLY A 314 -5.99 13.39 6.81
CA GLY A 314 -7.43 13.23 7.13
C GLY A 314 -8.39 13.06 5.94
N ARG A 315 -7.92 12.68 4.76
CA ARG A 315 -8.77 12.29 3.61
C ARG A 315 -8.24 10.93 3.12
N GLY A 316 -8.95 9.86 3.53
CA GLY A 316 -8.59 8.46 3.26
C GLY A 316 -8.57 7.56 4.50
N VAL A 317 -8.62 8.14 5.71
CA VAL A 317 -8.66 7.37 6.96
C VAL A 317 -10.09 6.98 7.28
N HIS A 318 -10.56 5.87 6.71
CA HIS A 318 -11.76 5.21 7.21
C HIS A 318 -11.46 4.61 8.57
N LEU A 319 -12.09 5.19 9.59
CA LEU A 319 -11.85 4.87 10.98
C LEU A 319 -12.38 3.48 11.39
N GLY A 320 -13.31 2.91 10.62
CA GLY A 320 -14.00 1.65 10.91
C GLY A 320 -13.80 0.57 9.86
N LEU A 321 -14.43 -0.58 10.12
CA LEU A 321 -14.47 -1.75 9.24
C LEU A 321 -15.78 -1.74 8.43
N ALA A 322 -15.71 -2.12 7.15
CA ALA A 322 -16.89 -2.55 6.39
C ALA A 322 -17.46 -3.89 6.91
N PRO A 323 -18.78 -4.16 6.74
CA PRO A 323 -19.40 -5.43 7.15
C PRO A 323 -18.72 -6.70 6.62
N ILE A 324 -18.13 -6.66 5.43
CA ILE A 324 -17.42 -7.80 4.82
C ILE A 324 -16.11 -8.17 5.51
N HIS A 325 -15.55 -7.28 6.34
CA HIS A 325 -14.28 -7.56 6.98
C HIS A 325 -14.40 -8.68 8.03
N PRO A 326 -13.44 -9.63 8.06
CA PRO A 326 -13.41 -10.74 9.01
C PRO A 326 -12.93 -10.27 10.40
N ARG A 327 -13.70 -9.41 11.06
CA ARG A 327 -13.38 -8.78 12.35
C ARG A 327 -13.06 -9.77 13.46
N GLU A 328 -13.68 -10.95 13.41
CA GLU A 328 -13.51 -12.03 14.37
C GLU A 328 -12.10 -12.63 14.38
N ARG A 329 -11.32 -12.41 13.31
CA ARG A 329 -9.92 -12.87 13.27
C ARG A 329 -8.96 -11.97 14.02
N LEU A 330 -9.34 -10.70 14.26
CA LEU A 330 -8.46 -9.70 14.86
C LEU A 330 -8.32 -9.94 16.38
N PRO A 331 -7.18 -9.58 16.98
CA PRO A 331 -7.03 -9.58 18.42
C PRO A 331 -8.13 -8.76 19.10
N GLN A 332 -8.72 -9.28 20.19
CA GLN A 332 -9.72 -8.56 20.96
C GLN A 332 -9.21 -7.20 21.47
N ALA A 333 -7.90 -7.08 21.70
CA ALA A 333 -7.24 -5.84 22.09
C ALA A 333 -7.31 -4.72 21.04
N PHE A 334 -7.68 -5.02 19.80
CA PHE A 334 -7.91 -4.00 18.76
C PHE A 334 -9.30 -3.41 18.79
N ALA A 335 -10.23 -3.99 19.57
CA ALA A 335 -11.58 -3.47 19.70
C ALA A 335 -11.56 -2.01 20.18
N GLY A 336 -12.21 -1.12 19.43
CA GLY A 336 -12.27 0.32 19.74
C GLY A 336 -11.04 1.14 19.34
N LEU A 337 -9.96 0.50 18.87
CA LEU A 337 -8.82 1.24 18.32
C LEU A 337 -9.13 1.75 16.92
N ARG A 338 -8.49 2.87 16.56
CA ARG A 338 -8.58 3.41 15.20
C ARG A 338 -8.09 2.39 14.18
N ASN A 339 -8.75 2.40 13.04
CA ASN A 339 -8.29 1.72 11.84
C ASN A 339 -8.11 2.75 10.73
N GLY A 340 -7.29 2.45 9.73
CA GLY A 340 -6.97 3.38 8.65
C GLY A 340 -6.95 2.67 7.30
N HIS A 341 -7.02 3.45 6.21
CA HIS A 341 -7.03 2.97 4.83
C HIS A 341 -8.06 1.84 4.63
N GLU A 342 -9.34 2.20 4.72
CA GLU A 342 -10.48 1.27 4.56
C GLU A 342 -10.44 0.03 5.47
N GLY A 343 -9.95 0.21 6.70
CA GLY A 343 -9.95 -0.86 7.69
C GLY A 343 -8.75 -1.81 7.61
N SER A 344 -7.75 -1.53 6.77
CA SER A 344 -6.63 -2.44 6.50
C SER A 344 -5.56 -2.49 7.59
N HIS A 345 -5.31 -1.40 8.32
CA HIS A 345 -4.17 -1.29 9.25
C HIS A 345 -4.15 -2.39 10.32
N GLN A 346 -5.29 -2.66 10.95
CA GLN A 346 -5.40 -3.70 11.99
C GLN A 346 -5.02 -5.08 11.46
N PHE A 347 -5.47 -5.41 10.25
CA PHE A 347 -5.17 -6.69 9.61
C PHE A 347 -3.69 -6.81 9.22
N LEU A 348 -3.10 -5.75 8.70
CA LEU A 348 -1.68 -5.72 8.32
C LEU A 348 -0.76 -5.87 9.54
N VAL A 349 -1.09 -5.19 10.65
CA VAL A 349 -0.35 -5.32 11.92
C VAL A 349 -0.46 -6.73 12.48
N ASP A 350 -1.67 -7.30 12.55
CA ASP A 350 -1.88 -8.67 13.05
C ASP A 350 -1.11 -9.69 12.21
N ASP A 351 -1.23 -9.62 10.88
CA ASP A 351 -0.54 -10.53 9.96
C ASP A 351 0.98 -10.47 10.13
N PHE A 352 1.55 -9.27 10.23
CA PHE A 352 2.99 -9.11 10.37
C PHE A 352 3.50 -9.68 11.70
N VAL A 353 2.85 -9.33 12.81
CA VAL A 353 3.28 -9.83 14.12
C VAL A 353 3.10 -11.35 14.19
N ARG A 354 2.00 -11.89 13.68
CA ARG A 354 1.79 -13.33 13.60
C ARG A 354 2.83 -14.02 12.72
N ALA A 355 3.19 -13.43 11.58
CA ALA A 355 4.23 -13.95 10.71
C ALA A 355 5.57 -14.04 11.43
N CYS A 356 5.98 -12.98 12.13
CA CYS A 356 7.22 -12.95 12.91
C CYS A 356 7.24 -14.02 14.02
N VAL A 357 6.12 -14.19 14.74
CA VAL A 357 6.06 -15.10 15.89
C VAL A 357 5.92 -16.57 15.47
N THR A 358 5.19 -16.84 14.38
CA THR A 358 4.89 -18.20 13.93
C THR A 358 5.81 -18.67 12.81
N MET A 359 6.61 -17.77 12.23
CA MET A 359 7.41 -17.97 11.03
C MET A 359 6.61 -18.51 9.84
N ARG A 360 5.32 -18.15 9.75
CA ARG A 360 4.45 -18.42 8.60
C ARG A 360 4.37 -17.20 7.71
N LEU A 361 4.44 -17.40 6.40
CA LEU A 361 4.38 -16.31 5.44
C LEU A 361 3.04 -15.54 5.57
N PRO A 362 3.08 -14.19 5.67
CA PRO A 362 1.88 -13.38 5.58
C PRO A 362 1.39 -13.29 4.13
N PRO A 363 0.14 -12.91 3.86
CA PRO A 363 -0.39 -12.80 2.50
C PRO A 363 0.44 -11.85 1.60
N ASN A 364 0.89 -10.73 2.16
CA ASN A 364 1.73 -9.74 1.47
C ASN A 364 3.22 -9.98 1.68
N HIS A 365 3.67 -11.24 1.62
CA HIS A 365 5.09 -11.60 1.71
C HIS A 365 5.93 -11.06 0.54
N ALA A 366 7.26 -11.17 0.64
CA ALA A 366 8.21 -10.58 -0.31
C ALA A 366 7.93 -10.88 -1.80
N TRP A 367 7.67 -12.14 -2.18
CA TRP A 367 7.34 -12.49 -3.57
C TRP A 367 6.01 -11.91 -4.04
N GLN A 368 5.01 -11.84 -3.17
CA GLN A 368 3.73 -11.23 -3.52
C GLN A 368 3.89 -9.72 -3.68
N ALA A 369 4.68 -9.08 -2.82
CA ALA A 369 5.07 -7.68 -2.95
C ALA A 369 5.80 -7.40 -4.28
N ALA A 370 6.70 -8.29 -4.71
CA ALA A 370 7.37 -8.19 -6.01
C ALA A 370 6.36 -8.25 -7.18
N ARG A 371 5.34 -9.11 -7.09
CA ARG A 371 4.25 -9.20 -8.09
C ARG A 371 3.38 -7.95 -8.15
N TYR A 372 3.24 -7.22 -7.05
CA TYR A 372 2.55 -5.93 -7.04
C TYR A 372 3.41 -4.79 -7.60
N ASN A 373 4.71 -4.80 -7.30
CA ASN A 373 5.59 -3.66 -7.56
C ASN A 373 6.24 -3.68 -8.96
N ALA A 374 6.70 -4.85 -9.42
CA ALA A 374 7.42 -4.96 -10.68
C ALA A 374 6.60 -4.53 -11.92
N PRO A 375 5.29 -4.82 -12.02
CA PRO A 375 4.48 -4.37 -13.16
C PRO A 375 4.50 -2.85 -13.33
N GLY A 376 4.43 -2.10 -12.23
CA GLY A 376 4.47 -0.64 -12.25
C GLY A 376 5.82 -0.08 -12.70
N ILE A 377 6.93 -0.66 -12.24
CA ILE A 377 8.28 -0.26 -12.68
C ILE A 377 8.42 -0.43 -14.20
N VAL A 378 8.00 -1.58 -14.73
CA VAL A 378 8.07 -1.85 -16.18
C VAL A 378 7.06 -1.00 -16.96
N ALA A 379 5.90 -0.67 -16.38
CA ALA A 379 4.93 0.23 -16.99
C ALA A 379 5.52 1.63 -17.18
N HIS A 380 6.23 2.18 -16.19
CA HIS A 380 6.90 3.46 -16.35
C HIS A 380 7.93 3.44 -17.49
N GLU A 381 8.73 2.37 -17.58
CA GLU A 381 9.68 2.19 -18.69
C GLU A 381 8.99 2.12 -20.06
N SER A 382 7.81 1.50 -20.13
CA SER A 382 6.99 1.47 -21.35
C SER A 382 6.48 2.87 -21.72
N ALA A 383 6.04 3.66 -20.74
CA ALA A 383 5.58 5.04 -20.95
C ALA A 383 6.71 5.97 -21.44
N LEU A 384 7.94 5.79 -20.93
CA LEU A 384 9.13 6.51 -21.42
C LEU A 384 9.48 6.18 -22.88
N ARG A 385 8.95 5.07 -23.41
CA ARG A 385 9.17 4.58 -24.79
C ARG A 385 7.90 4.65 -25.62
N ASP A 386 7.05 5.63 -25.32
CA ASP A 386 5.81 5.92 -26.05
C ASP A 386 4.88 4.69 -26.22
N GLY A 387 4.82 3.83 -25.20
CA GLY A 387 3.95 2.66 -25.18
C GLY A 387 4.53 1.42 -25.83
N GLU A 388 5.86 1.31 -25.95
CA GLU A 388 6.50 0.04 -26.32
C GLU A 388 6.00 -1.09 -25.39
N SER A 389 5.54 -2.21 -25.95
CA SER A 389 5.11 -3.34 -25.12
C SER A 389 6.32 -4.04 -24.50
N LEU A 390 6.40 -4.08 -23.17
CA LEU A 390 7.50 -4.68 -22.43
C LEU A 390 7.06 -5.95 -21.69
N ALA A 391 8.01 -6.86 -21.47
CA ALA A 391 7.80 -8.05 -20.65
C ALA A 391 8.04 -7.74 -19.17
N ILE A 392 7.21 -8.31 -18.30
CA ILE A 392 7.36 -8.18 -16.85
C ILE A 392 8.09 -9.42 -16.35
N PRO A 393 9.19 -9.26 -15.59
CA PRO A 393 9.94 -10.40 -15.08
C PRO A 393 9.12 -11.18 -14.04
N ASP A 394 9.35 -12.50 -14.03
CA ASP A 394 8.83 -13.38 -13.00
C ASP A 394 9.88 -13.60 -11.92
N PHE A 395 9.52 -13.30 -10.67
CA PHE A 395 10.38 -13.51 -9.51
C PHE A 395 10.14 -14.86 -8.82
N GLY A 396 9.25 -15.70 -9.38
CA GLY A 396 8.92 -17.02 -8.86
C GLY A 396 7.99 -16.98 -7.65
N ASP A 397 7.96 -18.10 -6.94
CA ASP A 397 7.22 -18.29 -5.69
C ASP A 397 8.14 -18.20 -4.46
N ALA A 398 7.53 -18.03 -3.30
CA ALA A 398 8.24 -18.16 -2.03
C ALA A 398 8.77 -19.60 -1.85
N PRO A 399 9.98 -19.79 -1.29
CA PRO A 399 10.63 -21.08 -1.12
C PRO A 399 9.97 -21.97 -0.07
#